data_AF-A0AAJ2GAM5-F1
#
_entry.id   AF-A0AAJ2GAM5-F1
#
_cell.length_a   1.000
_cell.length_b   1.000
_cell.length_c   1.000
_cell.angle_alpha   90.00
_cell.angle_beta   90.00
_cell.angle_gamma   90.00
#
_symmetry.space_group_name_H-M   'P 1'
#
loop_
_entity.id
_entity.type
_entity.pdbx_description
1 polymer ?
#
loop_
_entity_poly.entity_id
_entity_poly.type
_entity_poly.pdbx_seq_one_letter_code
_entity_poly.pdbx_strand_id
1 'polypeptide(L)'
;MKRRILLHVLFCLALTFQAALAQAPYKFTFQGVAVDDMGQPLQNASITVKISIIKSQVLGPVVFEETQPAQTGSNGMFTVVVGAGGGDLSQVEWPYDIFFLKAEVDNENNGKFHFIGMTQLLSVPYSLYANESGKWRNTEPVVQTGELKNGQSLPPIGAGARMIWYPGKAAFRAGANFDKWEDQGTGRFTFASGFNTEASGDFSTAFGDRSSSTGEFSISGGFVSSAKGKSAIAMGFSNEAHQDHSIALGHTSQAFNPFSIAIGSSAAAMGDYAVAFGHHTIAKANFGVALGLFNNSVDQPNGSLTDRLFQIGNGLDINNRSNALTILRNGNIGIGGKAVSPQFILDVGSRMRIRHDNATSGLYLDNSQNKPEGFMGMKTDKQIGFYLNGAWRFWIDENGNASTPLGVLQVFSSDKRLKRDITPLKGSIDAITQLRGYHYHWIDPKRGTELQTGVIAQEVEKYFPELVQQNENGFKTVNYVGLIPHLIESVRELKNQTAEIAELKKEINELKMLAGVNKNAMLQNTTKTK
;
A
#
# COMPACT_ATOMS: atom_id res chain seq x y z
N MET A 1 -43.44 47.73 -20.02
CA MET A 1 -42.79 47.70 -18.68
C MET A 1 -41.31 47.31 -18.72
N LYS A 2 -40.88 46.27 -19.45
CA LYS A 2 -39.48 45.76 -19.43
C LYS A 2 -38.37 46.77 -19.84
N ARG A 3 -38.65 47.71 -20.76
CA ARG A 3 -37.65 48.69 -21.26
C ARG A 3 -37.34 49.84 -20.28
N ARG A 4 -38.27 50.14 -19.35
CA ARG A 4 -38.06 51.18 -18.32
C ARG A 4 -37.26 50.66 -17.13
N ILE A 5 -37.40 49.38 -16.77
CA ILE A 5 -36.64 48.75 -15.69
C ILE A 5 -35.16 48.62 -16.08
N LEU A 6 -34.85 48.25 -17.34
CA LEU A 6 -33.47 48.14 -17.81
C LEU A 6 -32.73 49.49 -17.80
N LEU A 7 -33.43 50.60 -18.11
CA LEU A 7 -32.85 51.94 -18.05
C LEU A 7 -32.57 52.39 -16.60
N HIS A 8 -33.42 52.03 -15.65
CA HIS A 8 -33.21 52.36 -14.24
C HIS A 8 -32.09 51.51 -13.63
N VAL A 9 -31.96 50.24 -14.02
CA VAL A 9 -30.86 49.37 -13.60
C VAL A 9 -29.52 49.84 -14.18
N LEU A 10 -29.47 50.27 -15.46
CA LEU A 10 -28.25 50.86 -16.03
C LEU A 10 -27.88 52.20 -15.39
N PHE A 11 -28.87 53.04 -15.06
CA PHE A 11 -28.63 54.32 -14.40
C PHE A 11 -28.16 54.13 -12.95
N CYS A 12 -28.68 53.13 -12.24
CA CYS A 12 -28.19 52.75 -10.91
C CYS A 12 -26.81 52.11 -10.93
N LEU A 13 -26.44 51.33 -11.97
CA LEU A 13 -25.07 50.79 -12.11
C LEU A 13 -24.03 51.86 -12.46
N ALA A 14 -24.42 52.92 -13.18
CA ALA A 14 -23.54 54.04 -13.52
C ALA A 14 -23.25 54.96 -12.33
N LEU A 15 -24.10 54.95 -11.29
CA LEU A 15 -23.96 55.77 -10.08
C LEU A 15 -23.12 55.12 -8.97
N THR A 16 -22.67 53.86 -9.12
CA THR A 16 -21.92 53.14 -8.08
C THR A 16 -20.40 53.05 -8.31
N PHE A 17 -19.84 53.79 -9.26
CA PHE A 17 -18.39 53.80 -9.52
C PHE A 17 -17.83 55.22 -9.56
N GLN A 18 -17.76 55.87 -8.40
CA GLN A 18 -16.80 56.95 -8.17
C GLN A 18 -15.99 56.60 -6.94
N ALA A 19 -14.98 55.76 -7.15
CA ALA A 19 -13.84 55.72 -6.25
C ALA A 19 -13.14 57.08 -6.37
N ALA A 20 -13.46 58.00 -5.46
CA ALA A 20 -12.64 59.18 -5.25
C ALA A 20 -11.28 58.69 -4.73
N LEU A 21 -10.31 58.54 -5.63
CA LEU A 21 -8.91 58.48 -5.24
C LEU A 21 -8.58 59.84 -4.63
N ALA A 22 -8.69 59.93 -3.31
CA ALA A 22 -8.11 61.03 -2.55
C ALA A 22 -6.59 60.89 -2.60
N GLN A 23 -5.98 61.27 -3.72
CA GLN A 23 -4.55 61.60 -3.70
C GLN A 23 -4.44 62.98 -3.05
N ALA A 24 -3.66 63.06 -1.98
CA ALA A 24 -3.27 64.36 -1.46
C ALA A 24 -2.60 65.11 -2.63
N PRO A 25 -3.09 66.30 -3.01
CA PRO A 25 -2.45 67.06 -4.08
C PRO A 25 -1.00 67.35 -3.66
N TYR A 26 -0.04 67.20 -4.59
CA TYR A 26 1.35 67.61 -4.40
C TYR A 26 1.45 69.13 -4.40
N LYS A 27 0.79 69.77 -3.44
CA LYS A 27 0.64 71.21 -3.31
C LYS A 27 0.54 71.57 -1.83
N PHE A 28 1.11 72.71 -1.46
CA PHE A 28 0.93 73.26 -0.11
C PHE A 28 0.86 74.78 -0.19
N THR A 29 0.17 75.40 0.77
CA THR A 29 0.01 76.86 0.79
C THR A 29 1.25 77.54 1.38
N PHE A 30 1.70 78.61 0.75
CA PHE A 30 2.71 79.52 1.29
C PHE A 30 2.12 80.93 1.40
N GLN A 31 2.38 81.59 2.52
CA GLN A 31 1.97 82.96 2.77
C GLN A 31 3.22 83.78 3.11
N GLY A 32 3.39 84.91 2.44
CA GLY A 32 4.51 85.81 2.63
C GLY A 32 4.06 87.27 2.57
N VAL A 33 4.97 88.18 2.93
CA VAL A 33 4.76 89.62 2.79
C VAL A 33 5.73 90.13 1.74
N ALA A 34 5.22 90.69 0.65
CA ALA A 34 6.03 91.30 -0.39
C ALA A 34 6.40 92.72 0.00
N VAL A 35 7.68 93.05 -0.11
CA VAL A 35 8.26 94.35 0.22
C VAL A 35 9.06 94.88 -0.97
N ASP A 36 9.19 96.19 -1.07
CA ASP A 36 10.08 96.85 -2.04
C ASP A 36 11.55 96.84 -1.56
N ASP A 37 12.45 97.41 -2.36
CA ASP A 37 13.88 97.52 -2.06
C ASP A 37 14.19 98.35 -0.80
N MET A 38 13.21 99.10 -0.28
CA MET A 38 13.31 99.88 0.95
C MET A 38 12.63 99.17 2.14
N GLY A 39 12.18 97.93 1.96
CA GLY A 39 11.49 97.12 2.96
C GLY A 39 10.05 97.56 3.24
N GLN A 40 9.47 98.43 2.42
CA GLN A 40 8.08 98.85 2.56
C GLN A 40 7.13 97.83 1.90
N PRO A 41 5.99 97.48 2.51
CA PRO A 41 5.06 96.54 1.92
C PRO A 41 4.55 97.01 0.56
N LEU A 42 4.57 96.12 -0.43
CA LEU A 42 3.95 96.34 -1.74
C LEU A 42 2.44 96.21 -1.61
N GLN A 43 1.71 97.31 -1.38
CA GLN A 43 0.28 97.27 -1.07
C GLN A 43 -0.59 97.19 -2.32
N ASN A 44 -1.59 96.29 -2.32
CA ASN A 44 -2.59 96.15 -3.39
C ASN A 44 -1.96 96.04 -4.80
N ALA A 45 -0.81 95.39 -4.89
CA ALA A 45 0.00 95.29 -6.10
C ALA A 45 -0.13 93.91 -6.75
N SER A 46 -0.12 93.89 -8.08
CA SER A 46 -0.03 92.67 -8.88
C SER A 46 1.42 92.28 -9.04
N ILE A 47 1.82 91.21 -8.37
CA ILE A 47 3.20 90.73 -8.32
C ILE A 47 3.33 89.36 -8.98
N THR A 48 4.53 89.00 -9.39
CA THR A 48 4.88 87.62 -9.77
C THR A 48 5.79 87.02 -8.71
N VAL A 49 5.39 85.89 -8.14
CA VAL A 49 6.13 85.19 -7.08
C VAL A 49 6.87 84.01 -7.69
N LYS A 50 8.16 83.91 -7.42
CA LYS A 50 8.98 82.73 -7.71
C LYS A 50 9.27 81.98 -6.42
N ILE A 51 8.96 80.69 -6.41
CA ILE A 51 9.22 79.79 -5.29
C ILE A 51 10.25 78.77 -5.72
N SER A 52 11.34 78.65 -4.96
CA SER A 52 12.37 77.63 -5.16
C SER A 52 12.51 76.77 -3.90
N ILE A 53 12.63 75.45 -4.06
CA ILE A 53 12.98 74.53 -2.97
C ILE A 53 14.46 74.19 -3.11
N ILE A 54 15.21 74.41 -2.04
CA ILE A 54 16.65 74.21 -1.97
C ILE A 54 16.96 73.08 -0.98
N LYS A 55 17.87 72.18 -1.38
CA LYS A 55 18.22 70.96 -0.63
C LYS A 55 19.51 71.13 0.17
N SER A 56 19.63 70.44 1.31
CA SER A 56 20.81 70.31 2.20
C SER A 56 21.25 71.56 2.99
N GLN A 57 21.24 72.75 2.40
CA GLN A 57 21.66 73.99 3.07
C GLN A 57 21.10 75.22 2.33
N VAL A 58 21.15 76.40 2.96
CA VAL A 58 20.62 77.68 2.43
C VAL A 58 21.14 78.04 1.02
N LEU A 59 22.33 77.58 0.64
CA LEU A 59 22.94 77.78 -0.69
C LEU A 59 23.13 76.46 -1.46
N GLY A 60 22.33 75.45 -1.16
CA GLY A 60 22.36 74.16 -1.84
C GLY A 60 21.73 74.19 -3.24
N PRO A 61 21.64 73.04 -3.91
CA PRO A 61 21.02 72.94 -5.23
C PRO A 61 19.51 73.21 -5.14
N VAL A 62 18.98 73.95 -6.11
CA VAL A 62 17.53 74.13 -6.33
C VAL A 62 17.00 72.84 -6.94
N VAL A 63 16.06 72.19 -6.26
CA VAL A 63 15.45 70.91 -6.69
C VAL A 63 14.04 71.10 -7.25
N PHE A 64 13.45 72.27 -7.04
CA PHE A 64 12.17 72.66 -7.59
C PHE A 64 12.14 74.17 -7.72
N GLU A 65 11.55 74.66 -8.81
CA GLU A 65 11.31 76.08 -9.03
C GLU A 65 9.99 76.24 -9.78
N GLU A 66 9.21 77.23 -9.41
CA GLU A 66 8.00 77.62 -10.12
C GLU A 66 7.78 79.13 -10.04
N THR A 67 6.95 79.66 -10.92
CA THR A 67 6.59 81.07 -10.93
C THR A 67 5.09 81.21 -11.12
N GLN A 68 4.44 82.02 -10.30
CA GLN A 68 3.00 82.25 -10.38
C GLN A 68 2.62 83.70 -10.04
N PRO A 69 1.58 84.25 -10.69
CA PRO A 69 1.07 85.56 -10.34
C PRO A 69 0.38 85.54 -8.98
N ALA A 70 0.49 86.63 -8.23
CA ALA A 70 -0.20 86.83 -6.95
C ALA A 70 -0.64 88.30 -6.80
N GLN A 71 -1.62 88.52 -5.92
CA GLN A 71 -2.06 89.86 -5.52
C GLN A 71 -1.70 90.07 -4.05
N THR A 72 -1.15 91.23 -3.73
CA THR A 72 -0.87 91.60 -2.34
C THR A 72 -2.05 92.33 -1.71
N GLY A 73 -2.26 92.17 -0.40
CA GLY A 73 -3.23 92.95 0.36
C GLY A 73 -2.71 94.34 0.77
N SER A 74 -3.48 95.04 1.59
CA SER A 74 -3.12 96.37 2.13
C SER A 74 -1.89 96.37 3.04
N ASN A 75 -1.44 95.19 3.48
CA ASN A 75 -0.24 94.98 4.29
C ASN A 75 0.90 94.29 3.51
N GLY A 76 0.81 94.19 2.18
CA GLY A 76 1.78 93.49 1.34
C GLY A 76 1.69 91.95 1.40
N MET A 77 0.77 91.39 2.19
CA MET A 77 0.63 89.95 2.32
C MET A 77 0.06 89.32 1.04
N PHE A 78 0.67 88.23 0.59
CA PHE A 78 0.19 87.41 -0.51
C PHE A 78 0.09 85.95 -0.08
N THR A 79 -0.72 85.19 -0.79
CA THR A 79 -0.84 83.74 -0.59
C THR A 79 -0.75 83.05 -1.94
N VAL A 80 0.11 82.05 -2.01
CA VAL A 80 0.32 81.23 -3.20
C VAL A 80 0.22 79.75 -2.83
N VAL A 81 -0.16 78.93 -3.81
CA VAL A 81 -0.18 77.48 -3.65
C VAL A 81 1.05 76.93 -4.34
N VAL A 82 2.01 76.45 -3.56
CA VAL A 82 3.23 75.86 -4.10
C VAL A 82 2.88 74.59 -4.85
N GLY A 83 3.35 74.43 -6.10
CA GLY A 83 2.96 73.36 -7.03
C GLY A 83 1.79 73.70 -7.95
N ALA A 84 1.35 74.96 -7.97
CA ALA A 84 0.34 75.47 -8.91
C ALA A 84 0.92 76.39 -10.00
N GLY A 85 2.19 76.81 -9.88
CA GLY A 85 2.88 77.76 -10.77
C GLY A 85 3.67 77.11 -11.90
N GLY A 86 3.32 75.89 -12.30
CA GLY A 86 3.96 75.16 -13.39
C GLY A 86 5.15 74.28 -12.99
N GLY A 87 5.57 74.28 -11.72
CA GLY A 87 6.55 73.31 -11.21
C GLY A 87 5.90 71.97 -10.85
N ASP A 88 6.61 70.86 -11.04
CA ASP A 88 6.17 69.52 -10.64
C ASP A 88 6.81 69.09 -9.31
N LEU A 89 6.07 69.23 -8.20
CA LEU A 89 6.51 68.81 -6.87
C LEU A 89 6.65 67.28 -6.73
N SER A 90 6.12 66.48 -7.64
CA SER A 90 6.23 65.02 -7.59
C SER A 90 7.64 64.51 -7.94
N GLN A 91 8.47 65.34 -8.59
CA GLN A 91 9.85 65.01 -8.94
C GLN A 91 10.84 65.27 -7.79
N VAL A 92 10.41 65.93 -6.71
CA VAL A 92 11.28 66.24 -5.57
C VAL A 92 11.44 64.99 -4.70
N GLU A 93 12.68 64.51 -4.55
CA GLU A 93 13.01 63.42 -3.64
C GLU A 93 13.06 63.91 -2.18
N TRP A 94 11.89 63.90 -1.53
CA TRP A 94 11.72 64.34 -0.14
C TRP A 94 12.42 63.54 0.96
N PRO A 95 12.66 62.21 0.86
CA PRO A 95 13.20 61.49 1.99
C PRO A 95 14.72 61.76 2.15
N TYR A 96 15.14 61.94 3.41
CA TYR A 96 16.55 61.98 3.87
C TYR A 96 17.34 63.29 3.68
N ASP A 97 16.69 64.45 3.62
CA ASP A 97 17.41 65.74 3.64
C ASP A 97 16.61 66.87 4.33
N ILE A 98 17.28 67.98 4.62
CA ILE A 98 16.64 69.24 5.03
C ILE A 98 16.37 70.10 3.80
N PHE A 99 15.17 70.68 3.74
CA PHE A 99 14.73 71.51 2.62
C PHE A 99 14.41 72.92 3.07
N PHE A 100 14.71 73.89 2.20
CA PHE A 100 14.43 75.30 2.42
C PHE A 100 13.54 75.81 1.29
N LEU A 101 12.49 76.55 1.64
CA LEU A 101 11.67 77.29 0.69
C LEU A 101 12.21 78.72 0.59
N LYS A 102 12.63 79.09 -0.62
CA LYS A 102 13.05 80.44 -1.00
C LYS A 102 11.92 81.12 -1.77
N ALA A 103 11.54 82.32 -1.34
CA ALA A 103 10.54 83.14 -2.02
C ALA A 103 11.18 84.41 -2.57
N GLU A 104 10.93 84.69 -3.85
CA GLU A 104 11.37 85.90 -4.53
C GLU A 104 10.18 86.53 -5.28
N VAL A 105 10.16 87.85 -5.42
CA VAL A 105 9.06 88.57 -6.05
C VAL A 105 9.56 89.55 -7.10
N ASP A 106 8.84 89.60 -8.20
CA ASP A 106 8.94 90.61 -9.24
C ASP A 106 7.69 91.51 -9.17
N ASN A 107 7.89 92.75 -8.76
CA ASN A 107 6.81 93.75 -8.62
C ASN A 107 6.51 94.49 -9.94
N GLU A 108 7.45 94.49 -10.88
CA GLU A 108 7.29 95.18 -12.17
C GLU A 108 6.88 94.22 -13.30
N ASN A 109 6.84 92.91 -13.00
CA ASN A 109 6.61 91.83 -13.96
C ASN A 109 7.59 91.89 -15.14
N ASN A 110 8.84 92.29 -14.87
CA ASN A 110 9.92 92.51 -15.85
C ASN A 110 10.94 91.34 -15.92
N GLY A 111 10.72 90.28 -15.14
CA GLY A 111 11.60 89.11 -15.01
C GLY A 111 12.71 89.25 -13.95
N LYS A 112 12.78 90.36 -13.22
CA LYS A 112 13.75 90.59 -12.14
C LYS A 112 13.12 90.27 -10.79
N PHE A 113 13.61 89.23 -10.15
CA PHE A 113 13.10 88.76 -8.87
C PHE A 113 13.95 89.26 -7.70
N HIS A 114 13.28 89.87 -6.72
CA HIS A 114 13.85 90.34 -5.47
C HIS A 114 13.64 89.30 -4.38
N PHE A 115 14.69 88.97 -3.63
CA PHE A 115 14.61 88.00 -2.54
C PHE A 115 13.80 88.58 -1.37
N ILE A 116 12.75 87.85 -0.95
CA ILE A 116 11.91 88.24 0.19
C ILE A 116 12.30 87.45 1.44
N GLY A 117 12.60 86.17 1.29
CA GLY A 117 12.90 85.35 2.46
C GLY A 117 13.16 83.89 2.14
N MET A 118 13.72 83.21 3.13
CA MET A 118 13.94 81.77 3.11
C MET A 118 13.53 81.17 4.44
N THR A 119 12.82 80.03 4.39
CA THR A 119 12.38 79.30 5.58
C THR A 119 12.66 77.81 5.42
N GLN A 120 12.98 77.11 6.50
CA GLN A 120 13.13 75.66 6.45
C GLN A 120 11.74 75.00 6.41
N LEU A 121 11.57 74.02 5.51
CA LEU A 121 10.38 73.18 5.48
C LEU A 121 10.47 72.16 6.63
N LEU A 122 9.65 72.35 7.65
CA LEU A 122 9.51 71.41 8.77
C LEU A 122 8.37 70.41 8.50
N SER A 123 8.53 69.19 8.99
CA SER A 123 7.50 68.17 8.91
C SER A 123 6.28 68.54 9.76
N VAL A 124 5.08 68.37 9.21
CA VAL A 124 3.83 68.52 9.97
C VAL A 124 3.61 67.28 10.86
N PRO A 125 2.94 67.38 12.02
CA PRO A 125 2.75 66.24 12.93
C PRO A 125 2.17 64.97 12.29
N TYR A 126 1.26 65.12 11.31
CA TYR A 126 0.69 64.00 10.56
C TYR A 126 1.73 63.29 9.66
N SER A 127 2.72 64.02 9.14
CA SER A 127 3.81 63.44 8.34
C SER A 127 4.82 62.67 9.19
N LEU A 128 4.98 63.01 10.47
CA LEU A 128 5.79 62.24 11.43
C LEU A 128 5.12 60.89 11.75
N TYR A 129 3.79 60.86 11.85
CA TYR A 129 3.03 59.62 12.01
C TYR A 129 3.11 58.73 10.75
N ALA A 130 3.04 59.32 9.56
CA ALA A 130 3.18 58.60 8.29
C ALA A 130 4.57 57.98 8.07
N ASN A 131 5.64 58.60 8.60
CA ASN A 131 7.00 58.03 8.57
C ASN A 131 7.14 56.72 9.36
N GLU A 132 6.22 56.48 10.30
CA GLU A 132 6.25 55.33 11.21
C GLU A 132 5.16 54.28 10.88
N SER A 133 4.13 54.63 10.10
CA SER A 133 2.90 53.84 9.96
C SER A 133 3.04 52.52 9.19
N GLY A 134 4.25 52.14 8.75
CA GLY A 134 4.52 50.89 8.01
C GLY A 134 5.72 50.09 8.53
N LYS A 135 6.38 50.52 9.62
CA LYS A 135 7.58 49.86 10.15
C LYS A 135 7.21 48.87 11.25
N TRP A 136 7.73 47.65 11.16
CA TRP A 136 7.61 46.67 12.24
C TRP A 136 8.58 47.09 13.36
N ARG A 137 8.06 47.44 14.54
CA ARG A 137 8.89 47.87 15.67
C ARG A 137 9.52 46.65 16.35
N ASN A 138 10.81 46.71 16.64
CA ASN A 138 11.62 45.57 17.12
C ASN A 138 11.29 45.10 18.55
N THR A 139 10.38 45.79 19.26
CA THR A 139 10.10 45.58 20.68
C THR A 139 8.63 45.32 21.00
N GLU A 140 7.74 45.32 19.99
CA GLU A 140 6.31 45.11 20.17
C GLU A 140 5.80 43.97 19.27
N PRO A 141 4.87 43.13 19.76
CA PRO A 141 4.26 42.11 18.91
C PRO A 141 3.43 42.78 17.79
N VAL A 142 3.61 42.33 16.55
CA VAL A 142 2.77 42.76 15.42
C VAL A 142 1.42 42.06 15.55
N VAL A 143 0.40 42.80 15.99
CA VAL A 143 -0.99 42.32 16.04
C VAL A 143 -1.77 42.91 14.87
N GLN A 144 -1.97 42.11 13.83
CA GLN A 144 -2.84 42.48 12.71
C GLN A 144 -4.25 41.93 12.92
N THR A 145 -5.24 42.83 12.98
CA THR A 145 -6.66 42.46 13.12
C THR A 145 -7.38 42.49 11.77
N GLY A 146 -8.54 41.84 11.70
CA GLY A 146 -9.48 41.97 10.59
C GLY A 146 -10.72 41.11 10.78
N GLU A 147 -11.71 41.29 9.91
CA GLU A 147 -13.02 40.64 10.05
C GLU A 147 -13.15 39.39 9.17
N LEU A 148 -13.58 38.28 9.77
CA LEU A 148 -13.98 37.07 9.06
C LEU A 148 -15.18 37.36 8.15
N LYS A 149 -15.18 36.82 6.93
CA LYS A 149 -16.26 36.92 5.92
C LYS A 149 -16.56 38.30 5.31
N ASN A 150 -15.93 39.37 5.78
CA ASN A 150 -16.08 40.74 5.22
C ASN A 150 -14.85 41.24 4.44
N GLY A 151 -13.81 40.40 4.27
CA GLY A 151 -12.61 40.77 3.52
C GLY A 151 -12.86 40.79 2.02
N GLN A 152 -12.36 41.82 1.32
CA GLN A 152 -12.26 41.80 -0.14
C GLN A 152 -11.53 40.53 -0.60
N SER A 153 -11.92 39.99 -1.76
CA SER A 153 -11.22 38.86 -2.38
C SER A 153 -9.74 39.17 -2.51
N LEU A 154 -8.87 38.20 -2.24
CA LEU A 154 -7.43 38.35 -2.50
C LEU A 154 -7.21 38.80 -3.96
N PRO A 155 -6.63 39.99 -4.21
CA PRO A 155 -6.37 40.44 -5.57
C PRO A 155 -5.31 39.53 -6.23
N PRO A 156 -5.24 39.49 -7.57
CA PRO A 156 -4.17 38.79 -8.27
C PRO A 156 -2.83 39.36 -7.82
N ILE A 157 -2.07 38.57 -7.08
CA ILE A 157 -0.83 38.99 -6.43
C ILE A 157 0.41 38.68 -7.29
N GLY A 158 0.26 37.96 -8.41
CA GLY A 158 1.36 37.61 -9.32
C GLY A 158 2.37 36.63 -8.71
N ALA A 159 3.47 36.36 -9.42
CA ALA A 159 4.54 35.44 -9.00
C ALA A 159 5.60 36.10 -8.07
N GLY A 160 6.27 35.32 -7.22
CA GLY A 160 7.30 35.82 -6.28
C GLY A 160 7.14 35.42 -4.80
N ALA A 161 8.15 35.75 -4.00
CA ALA A 161 8.22 35.47 -2.56
C ALA A 161 7.50 36.53 -1.71
N ARG A 162 6.73 36.10 -0.70
CA ARG A 162 5.94 36.99 0.18
C ARG A 162 5.44 36.27 1.44
N MET A 163 4.88 37.06 2.34
CA MET A 163 4.05 36.61 3.46
C MET A 163 2.66 37.24 3.35
N ILE A 164 1.61 36.47 3.54
CA ILE A 164 0.21 36.92 3.48
C ILE A 164 -0.49 36.46 4.73
N TRP A 165 -0.99 37.42 5.50
CA TRP A 165 -2.10 37.19 6.40
C TRP A 165 -3.37 37.66 5.69
N TYR A 166 -4.35 36.77 5.55
CA TYR A 166 -5.65 37.09 4.96
C TYR A 166 -6.75 37.03 6.03
N PRO A 167 -7.10 38.17 6.67
CA PRO A 167 -8.06 38.19 7.76
C PRO A 167 -9.45 37.69 7.38
N GLY A 168 -9.91 37.96 6.15
CA GLY A 168 -11.23 37.56 5.64
C GLY A 168 -11.48 36.05 5.69
N LYS A 169 -10.40 35.27 5.55
CA LYS A 169 -10.39 33.81 5.66
C LYS A 169 -9.66 33.31 6.91
N ALA A 170 -9.07 34.18 7.73
CA ALA A 170 -8.12 33.79 8.79
C ALA A 170 -7.02 32.83 8.27
N ALA A 171 -6.51 33.09 7.06
CA ALA A 171 -5.53 32.24 6.39
C ALA A 171 -4.14 32.85 6.45
N PHE A 172 -3.12 32.02 6.70
CA PHE A 172 -1.72 32.43 6.70
C PHE A 172 -0.95 31.73 5.58
N ARG A 173 -0.15 32.51 4.83
CA ARG A 173 0.74 31.99 3.77
C ARG A 173 2.13 32.61 3.83
N ALA A 174 3.18 31.81 3.64
CA ALA A 174 4.56 32.33 3.59
C ALA A 174 5.48 31.50 2.69
N GLY A 175 6.27 32.16 1.82
CA GLY A 175 7.03 31.47 0.77
C GLY A 175 6.83 32.08 -0.62
N ALA A 176 6.97 31.28 -1.67
CA ALA A 176 6.95 31.75 -3.06
C ALA A 176 5.77 31.17 -3.83
N ASN A 177 5.06 31.99 -4.59
CA ASN A 177 3.92 31.60 -5.42
C ASN A 177 4.21 31.85 -6.90
N PHE A 178 3.64 31.03 -7.78
CA PHE A 178 3.45 31.37 -9.18
C PHE A 178 1.97 31.64 -9.49
N ASP A 179 1.08 30.71 -9.16
CA ASP A 179 -0.31 30.69 -9.64
C ASP A 179 -1.36 30.18 -8.63
N LYS A 180 -0.96 29.82 -7.40
CA LYS A 180 -1.83 29.12 -6.43
C LYS A 180 -2.32 29.94 -5.24
N TRP A 181 -1.85 31.17 -5.07
CA TRP A 181 -2.16 31.99 -3.89
C TRP A 181 -3.27 33.03 -4.13
N GLU A 182 -4.06 32.83 -5.18
CA GLU A 182 -5.28 33.58 -5.42
C GLU A 182 -6.39 33.15 -4.45
N ASP A 183 -7.52 33.88 -4.47
CA ASP A 183 -8.62 33.64 -3.55
C ASP A 183 -9.16 32.20 -3.63
N GLN A 184 -9.28 31.63 -4.84
CA GLN A 184 -9.76 30.26 -5.05
C GLN A 184 -8.78 29.20 -4.53
N GLY A 185 -7.48 29.50 -4.54
CA GLY A 185 -6.44 28.60 -4.03
C GLY A 185 -6.30 28.65 -2.51
N THR A 186 -7.12 29.45 -1.81
CA THR A 186 -7.04 29.73 -0.38
C THR A 186 -8.38 29.48 0.33
N GLY A 187 -8.43 28.42 1.15
CA GLY A 187 -9.56 28.10 2.02
C GLY A 187 -9.60 28.97 3.28
N ARG A 188 -10.65 28.82 4.09
CA ARG A 188 -10.76 29.45 5.42
C ARG A 188 -9.89 28.72 6.44
N PHE A 189 -9.30 29.45 7.38
CA PHE A 189 -8.48 28.93 8.48
C PHE A 189 -7.28 28.07 8.02
N THR A 190 -6.75 28.34 6.83
CA THR A 190 -5.66 27.54 6.26
C THR A 190 -4.29 28.03 6.69
N PHE A 191 -3.34 27.11 6.75
CA PHE A 191 -1.90 27.42 6.82
C PHE A 191 -1.21 26.89 5.56
N ALA A 192 -0.49 27.76 4.84
CA ALA A 192 0.34 27.33 3.72
C ALA A 192 1.76 27.88 3.80
N SER A 193 2.78 27.05 3.52
CA SER A 193 4.15 27.57 3.46
C SER A 193 5.04 26.85 2.44
N GLY A 194 6.03 27.56 1.89
CA GLY A 194 6.98 27.02 0.93
C GLY A 194 6.72 27.49 -0.50
N PHE A 195 7.10 26.67 -1.48
CA PHE A 195 7.07 27.01 -2.90
C PHE A 195 5.82 26.43 -3.55
N ASN A 196 5.02 27.29 -4.19
CA ASN A 196 3.81 26.98 -4.95
C ASN A 196 2.84 26.00 -4.27
N THR A 197 2.69 26.12 -2.95
CA THR A 197 1.73 25.31 -2.18
C THR A 197 0.30 25.82 -2.34
N GLU A 198 -0.65 24.89 -2.25
CA GLU A 198 -2.09 25.17 -2.35
C GLU A 198 -2.81 24.60 -1.12
N ALA A 199 -3.43 25.45 -0.30
CA ALA A 199 -4.34 25.05 0.76
C ALA A 199 -5.72 25.66 0.47
N SER A 200 -6.50 25.00 -0.38
CA SER A 200 -7.82 25.48 -0.87
C SER A 200 -9.00 24.87 -0.11
N GLY A 201 -8.82 23.72 0.55
CA GLY A 201 -9.79 23.18 1.48
C GLY A 201 -9.89 24.01 2.77
N ASP A 202 -11.10 24.20 3.29
CA ASP A 202 -11.27 24.87 4.59
C ASP A 202 -10.55 24.08 5.70
N PHE A 203 -9.89 24.79 6.62
CA PHE A 203 -9.07 24.26 7.71
C PHE A 203 -7.87 23.41 7.26
N SER A 204 -7.48 23.47 5.98
CA SER A 204 -6.40 22.63 5.46
C SER A 204 -5.00 23.23 5.69
N THR A 205 -3.99 22.37 5.62
CA THR A 205 -2.58 22.73 5.83
C THR A 205 -1.70 22.20 4.71
N ALA A 206 -0.99 23.08 3.99
CA ALA A 206 -0.08 22.69 2.91
C ALA A 206 1.34 23.24 3.10
N PHE A 207 2.37 22.40 3.13
CA PHE A 207 3.76 22.87 3.28
C PHE A 207 4.77 22.16 2.37
N GLY A 208 5.82 22.88 1.96
CA GLY A 208 6.92 22.34 1.13
C GLY A 208 6.91 22.88 -0.31
N ASP A 209 7.23 22.04 -1.30
CA ASP A 209 7.27 22.38 -2.72
C ASP A 209 6.08 21.74 -3.45
N ARG A 210 5.19 22.56 -4.03
CA ARG A 210 4.04 22.13 -4.85
C ARG A 210 3.10 21.13 -4.16
N SER A 211 3.05 21.14 -2.83
CA SER A 211 2.08 20.35 -2.07
C SER A 211 0.69 21.00 -2.11
N SER A 212 -0.36 20.19 -2.28
CA SER A 212 -1.74 20.65 -2.48
C SER A 212 -2.72 19.96 -1.52
N SER A 213 -3.49 20.74 -0.76
CA SER A 213 -4.48 20.31 0.23
C SER A 213 -5.83 20.93 -0.12
N THR A 214 -6.60 20.20 -0.94
CA THR A 214 -7.88 20.67 -1.49
C THR A 214 -9.08 20.18 -0.68
N GLY A 215 -8.90 19.12 0.12
CA GLY A 215 -9.95 18.61 0.99
C GLY A 215 -10.11 19.43 2.28
N GLU A 216 -11.32 19.52 2.80
CA GLU A 216 -11.57 20.13 4.12
C GLU A 216 -10.78 19.39 5.21
N PHE A 217 -10.13 20.10 6.14
CA PHE A 217 -9.25 19.52 7.18
C PHE A 217 -8.07 18.69 6.66
N SER A 218 -7.73 18.76 5.37
CA SER A 218 -6.65 17.97 4.80
C SER A 218 -5.26 18.52 5.13
N ILE A 219 -4.25 17.64 5.08
CA ILE A 219 -2.85 18.00 5.32
C ILE A 219 -1.99 17.48 4.19
N SER A 220 -1.19 18.33 3.57
CA SER A 220 -0.19 17.93 2.58
C SER A 220 1.18 18.55 2.87
N GLY A 221 2.22 17.75 2.68
CA GLY A 221 3.57 18.11 3.10
C GLY A 221 4.66 17.51 2.22
N GLY A 222 5.75 18.24 1.99
CA GLY A 222 6.92 17.77 1.25
C GLY A 222 6.95 18.24 -0.21
N PHE A 223 7.21 17.34 -1.16
CA PHE A 223 7.36 17.66 -2.59
C PHE A 223 6.20 17.05 -3.39
N VAL A 224 5.38 17.87 -4.05
CA VAL A 224 4.32 17.42 -4.98
C VAL A 224 3.33 16.43 -4.33
N SER A 225 3.08 16.55 -3.03
CA SER A 225 2.09 15.68 -2.34
C SER A 225 0.69 16.29 -2.37
N SER A 226 -0.34 15.48 -2.62
CA SER A 226 -1.72 15.93 -2.81
C SER A 226 -2.71 15.22 -1.88
N ALA A 227 -3.37 15.97 -1.01
CA ALA A 227 -4.45 15.51 -0.15
C ALA A 227 -5.79 16.06 -0.66
N LYS A 228 -6.55 15.22 -1.36
CA LYS A 228 -7.75 15.61 -2.12
C LYS A 228 -9.05 15.45 -1.33
N GLY A 229 -9.16 14.38 -0.54
CA GLY A 229 -10.35 14.08 0.25
C GLY A 229 -10.42 14.85 1.58
N LYS A 230 -11.62 14.88 2.18
CA LYS A 230 -11.82 15.46 3.50
C LYS A 230 -10.99 14.72 4.55
N SER A 231 -10.32 15.45 5.43
CA SER A 231 -9.44 14.91 6.47
C SER A 231 -8.34 13.97 5.93
N ALA A 232 -8.00 14.08 4.64
CA ALA A 232 -6.96 13.28 4.02
C ALA A 232 -5.55 13.82 4.36
N ILE A 233 -4.56 12.94 4.39
CA ILE A 233 -3.16 13.29 4.71
C ILE A 233 -2.23 12.78 3.62
N ALA A 234 -1.44 13.65 3.01
CA ALA A 234 -0.43 13.28 2.00
C ALA A 234 0.94 13.90 2.33
N MET A 235 1.92 13.13 2.82
CA MET A 235 3.22 13.68 3.23
C MET A 235 4.43 12.90 2.72
N GLY A 236 5.39 13.63 2.15
CA GLY A 236 6.64 13.11 1.61
C GLY A 236 6.86 13.54 0.16
N PHE A 237 7.29 12.63 -0.70
CA PHE A 237 7.55 12.90 -2.12
C PHE A 237 6.46 12.29 -3.01
N SER A 238 5.71 13.14 -3.72
CA SER A 238 4.75 12.75 -4.76
C SER A 238 3.65 11.77 -4.29
N ASN A 239 3.13 11.94 -3.07
CA ASN A 239 2.06 11.07 -2.54
C ASN A 239 0.67 11.61 -2.89
N GLU A 240 -0.31 10.71 -3.02
CA GLU A 240 -1.71 11.07 -3.31
C GLU A 240 -2.70 10.38 -2.36
N ALA A 241 -3.44 11.18 -1.60
CA ALA A 241 -4.57 10.74 -0.78
C ALA A 241 -5.87 11.22 -1.44
N HIS A 242 -6.57 10.31 -2.14
CA HIS A 242 -7.62 10.68 -3.11
C HIS A 242 -8.99 10.94 -2.48
N GLN A 243 -9.34 10.22 -1.42
CA GLN A 243 -10.70 10.17 -0.87
C GLN A 243 -10.73 10.53 0.62
N ASP A 244 -11.92 10.65 1.18
CA ASP A 244 -12.11 11.06 2.57
C ASP A 244 -11.38 10.13 3.55
N HIS A 245 -10.71 10.72 4.54
CA HIS A 245 -9.92 10.07 5.58
C HIS A 245 -8.76 9.21 5.07
N SER A 246 -8.39 9.32 3.78
CA SER A 246 -7.28 8.58 3.21
C SER A 246 -5.91 9.14 3.64
N ILE A 247 -4.92 8.27 3.81
CA ILE A 247 -3.58 8.64 4.28
C ILE A 247 -2.53 8.08 3.32
N ALA A 248 -1.69 8.93 2.73
CA ALA A 248 -0.60 8.57 1.85
C ALA A 248 0.73 9.15 2.34
N LEU A 249 1.67 8.31 2.80
CA LEU A 249 2.94 8.76 3.38
C LEU A 249 4.14 8.07 2.72
N GLY A 250 5.23 8.82 2.49
CA GLY A 250 6.50 8.28 1.99
C GLY A 250 6.87 8.80 0.61
N HIS A 251 7.10 7.92 -0.36
CA HIS A 251 7.49 8.26 -1.72
C HIS A 251 6.53 7.60 -2.72
N THR A 252 5.88 8.39 -3.58
CA THR A 252 4.98 7.91 -4.65
C THR A 252 3.88 6.95 -4.17
N SER A 253 3.41 7.07 -2.93
CA SER A 253 2.35 6.24 -2.37
C SER A 253 0.97 6.81 -2.66
N GLN A 254 -0.02 5.92 -2.85
CA GLN A 254 -1.37 6.27 -3.30
C GLN A 254 -2.45 5.57 -2.45
N ALA A 255 -3.30 6.36 -1.81
CA ALA A 255 -4.46 5.91 -1.06
C ALA A 255 -5.73 6.29 -1.86
N PHE A 256 -6.30 5.32 -2.59
CA PHE A 256 -7.30 5.57 -3.63
C PHE A 256 -8.73 5.69 -3.11
N ASN A 257 -9.05 5.06 -1.98
CA ASN A 257 -10.41 4.89 -1.49
C ASN A 257 -10.63 5.43 -0.08
N PRO A 258 -11.89 5.64 0.37
CA PRO A 258 -12.17 6.17 1.70
C PRO A 258 -11.52 5.35 2.81
N PHE A 259 -10.99 6.03 3.82
CA PHE A 259 -10.29 5.43 4.97
C PHE A 259 -9.06 4.55 4.61
N SER A 260 -8.61 4.56 3.35
CA SER A 260 -7.46 3.77 2.93
C SER A 260 -6.13 4.40 3.37
N ILE A 261 -5.14 3.57 3.66
CA ILE A 261 -3.84 3.98 4.19
C ILE A 261 -2.73 3.37 3.33
N ALA A 262 -1.93 4.20 2.67
CA ALA A 262 -0.76 3.80 1.90
C ALA A 262 0.51 4.43 2.49
N ILE A 263 1.41 3.61 3.04
CA ILE A 263 2.62 4.09 3.71
C ILE A 263 3.84 3.35 3.15
N GLY A 264 4.81 4.09 2.61
CA GLY A 264 6.07 3.54 2.12
C GLY A 264 6.47 4.09 0.76
N SER A 265 7.09 3.26 -0.07
CA SER A 265 7.57 3.65 -1.40
C SER A 265 6.76 2.91 -2.46
N SER A 266 6.00 3.66 -3.26
CA SER A 266 5.07 3.13 -4.27
C SER A 266 4.02 2.16 -3.70
N ALA A 267 3.58 2.38 -2.45
CA ALA A 267 2.50 1.61 -1.84
C ALA A 267 1.15 2.07 -2.39
N ALA A 268 0.22 1.14 -2.62
CA ALA A 268 -1.10 1.42 -3.18
C ALA A 268 -2.21 0.75 -2.35
N ALA A 269 -3.03 1.56 -1.69
CA ALA A 269 -4.23 1.10 -0.99
C ALA A 269 -5.46 1.36 -1.88
N MET A 270 -6.00 0.29 -2.48
CA MET A 270 -7.04 0.35 -3.51
C MET A 270 -8.43 -0.11 -3.04
N GLY A 271 -8.57 -0.66 -1.83
CA GLY A 271 -9.89 -0.98 -1.24
C GLY A 271 -10.33 0.05 -0.19
N ASP A 272 -11.61 0.07 0.13
CA ASP A 272 -12.13 0.84 1.27
C ASP A 272 -11.52 0.29 2.56
N TYR A 273 -11.06 1.17 3.46
CA TYR A 273 -10.35 0.79 4.69
C TYR A 273 -9.10 -0.08 4.47
N ALA A 274 -8.58 -0.17 3.24
CA ALA A 274 -7.41 -0.99 2.96
C ALA A 274 -6.13 -0.34 3.47
N VAL A 275 -5.17 -1.16 3.88
CA VAL A 275 -3.86 -0.70 4.37
C VAL A 275 -2.75 -1.33 3.54
N ALA A 276 -1.97 -0.52 2.82
CA ALA A 276 -0.76 -0.95 2.12
C ALA A 276 0.46 -0.31 2.79
N PHE A 277 1.32 -1.12 3.39
CA PHE A 277 2.51 -0.65 4.10
C PHE A 277 3.76 -1.33 3.54
N GLY A 278 4.71 -0.56 2.99
CA GLY A 278 6.01 -1.05 2.53
C GLY A 278 6.39 -0.63 1.11
N HIS A 279 7.20 -1.45 0.43
CA HIS A 279 7.76 -1.14 -0.90
C HIS A 279 6.97 -1.86 -2.00
N HIS A 280 6.29 -1.11 -2.87
CA HIS A 280 5.42 -1.65 -3.93
C HIS A 280 4.34 -2.62 -3.43
N THR A 281 3.85 -2.40 -2.21
CA THR A 281 2.73 -3.17 -1.67
C THR A 281 1.41 -2.68 -2.24
N ILE A 282 0.47 -3.60 -2.48
CA ILE A 282 -0.84 -3.32 -3.08
C ILE A 282 -1.90 -4.03 -2.25
N ALA A 283 -2.78 -3.27 -1.59
CA ALA A 283 -3.93 -3.79 -0.87
C ALA A 283 -5.21 -3.49 -1.66
N LYS A 284 -5.74 -4.51 -2.37
CA LYS A 284 -6.91 -4.34 -3.25
C LYS A 284 -8.24 -4.53 -2.55
N ALA A 285 -8.32 -5.48 -1.62
CA ALA A 285 -9.59 -5.85 -1.00
C ALA A 285 -10.04 -4.79 0.02
N ASN A 286 -11.36 -4.61 0.14
CA ASN A 286 -11.94 -3.83 1.22
C ASN A 286 -11.59 -4.48 2.57
N PHE A 287 -11.13 -3.66 3.51
CA PHE A 287 -10.56 -4.06 4.80
C PHE A 287 -9.28 -4.91 4.70
N GLY A 288 -8.64 -4.96 3.53
CA GLY A 288 -7.43 -5.74 3.29
C GLY A 288 -6.18 -5.04 3.78
N VAL A 289 -5.23 -5.81 4.33
CA VAL A 289 -3.93 -5.32 4.82
C VAL A 289 -2.81 -6.02 4.06
N ALA A 290 -1.92 -5.25 3.45
CA ALA A 290 -0.73 -5.73 2.74
C ALA A 290 0.53 -5.10 3.33
N LEU A 291 1.46 -5.95 3.79
CA LEU A 291 2.73 -5.54 4.39
C LEU A 291 3.92 -6.02 3.54
N GLY A 292 5.12 -5.49 3.81
CA GLY A 292 6.38 -6.02 3.26
C GLY A 292 6.77 -5.41 1.92
N LEU A 293 7.08 -6.25 0.93
CA LEU A 293 7.49 -5.80 -0.40
C LEU A 293 6.90 -6.67 -1.50
N PHE A 294 6.52 -6.02 -2.61
CA PHE A 294 6.08 -6.69 -3.84
C PHE A 294 5.10 -7.85 -3.58
N ASN A 295 4.08 -7.63 -2.74
CA ASN A 295 3.07 -8.65 -2.49
C ASN A 295 2.35 -9.02 -3.80
N ASN A 296 1.85 -10.26 -3.84
CA ASN A 296 1.02 -10.73 -4.92
C ASN A 296 -0.22 -9.84 -5.04
N SER A 297 -0.56 -9.46 -6.27
CA SER A 297 -1.63 -8.53 -6.60
C SER A 297 -2.59 -9.09 -7.66
N VAL A 298 -2.61 -10.41 -7.84
CA VAL A 298 -3.44 -11.08 -8.87
C VAL A 298 -4.90 -11.15 -8.44
N ASP A 299 -5.20 -10.92 -7.16
CA ASP A 299 -6.57 -10.89 -6.66
C ASP A 299 -7.39 -9.76 -7.32
N GLN A 300 -8.66 -10.09 -7.57
CA GLN A 300 -9.67 -9.19 -8.12
C GLN A 300 -10.84 -9.18 -7.13
N PRO A 301 -10.72 -8.43 -6.02
CA PRO A 301 -11.66 -8.53 -4.93
C PRO A 301 -13.04 -8.02 -5.34
N ASN A 302 -14.06 -8.73 -4.90
CA ASN A 302 -15.47 -8.45 -5.23
C ASN A 302 -16.41 -8.75 -4.05
N GLY A 303 -15.88 -8.70 -2.82
CA GLY A 303 -16.61 -9.08 -1.61
C GLY A 303 -16.67 -10.60 -1.39
N SER A 304 -15.96 -11.39 -2.20
CA SER A 304 -15.92 -12.84 -2.08
C SER A 304 -15.19 -13.29 -0.81
N LEU A 305 -15.54 -14.51 -0.38
CA LEU A 305 -14.85 -15.28 0.64
C LEU A 305 -13.37 -15.56 0.30
N THR A 306 -12.97 -15.40 -0.96
CA THR A 306 -11.57 -15.56 -1.41
C THR A 306 -10.79 -14.24 -1.47
N ASP A 307 -11.39 -13.12 -1.07
CA ASP A 307 -10.67 -11.85 -0.98
C ASP A 307 -9.54 -11.95 0.05
N ARG A 308 -8.41 -11.29 -0.22
CA ARG A 308 -7.25 -11.30 0.68
C ARG A 308 -7.42 -10.23 1.75
N LEU A 309 -7.64 -10.65 3.00
CA LEU A 309 -7.75 -9.73 4.14
C LEU A 309 -6.39 -9.39 4.75
N PHE A 310 -5.44 -10.32 4.71
CA PHE A 310 -4.10 -10.06 5.23
C PHE A 310 -3.05 -10.75 4.36
N GLN A 311 -1.99 -10.02 4.00
CA GLN A 311 -0.87 -10.58 3.27
C GLN A 311 0.45 -9.91 3.65
N ILE A 312 1.52 -10.71 3.65
CA ILE A 312 2.90 -10.23 3.82
C ILE A 312 3.64 -10.54 2.53
N GLY A 313 3.97 -9.50 1.77
CA GLY A 313 4.74 -9.59 0.53
C GLY A 313 6.21 -9.88 0.78
N ASN A 314 6.77 -10.78 -0.02
CA ASN A 314 8.20 -11.09 -0.07
C ASN A 314 8.69 -11.23 -1.52
N GLY A 315 8.02 -10.57 -2.46
CA GLY A 315 8.42 -10.58 -3.86
C GLY A 315 9.77 -9.89 -4.07
N LEU A 316 10.42 -10.20 -5.19
CA LEU A 316 11.74 -9.64 -5.52
C LEU A 316 11.61 -8.31 -6.27
N ASP A 317 10.62 -8.20 -7.15
CA ASP A 317 10.37 -7.02 -7.99
C ASP A 317 8.91 -6.98 -8.47
N ILE A 318 8.57 -5.99 -9.32
CA ILE A 318 7.21 -5.76 -9.82
C ILE A 318 6.66 -6.91 -10.68
N ASN A 319 7.54 -7.69 -11.32
CA ASN A 319 7.20 -8.85 -12.15
C ASN A 319 7.21 -10.15 -11.33
N ASN A 320 8.01 -10.21 -10.26
CA ASN A 320 8.19 -11.37 -9.38
C ASN A 320 7.54 -11.16 -8.02
N ARG A 321 6.23 -10.89 -8.03
CA ARG A 321 5.43 -10.68 -6.81
C ARG A 321 5.11 -11.99 -6.09
N SER A 322 5.25 -12.00 -4.77
CA SER A 322 5.02 -13.19 -3.93
C SER A 322 4.56 -12.78 -2.54
N ASN A 323 3.88 -13.70 -1.85
CA ASN A 323 3.52 -13.57 -0.44
C ASN A 323 4.24 -14.63 0.40
N ALA A 324 4.78 -14.22 1.54
CA ALA A 324 5.23 -15.12 2.60
C ALA A 324 4.04 -15.67 3.42
N LEU A 325 2.99 -14.87 3.57
CA LEU A 325 1.76 -15.23 4.28
C LEU A 325 0.55 -14.63 3.55
N THR A 326 -0.53 -15.39 3.46
CA THR A 326 -1.83 -14.95 2.91
C THR A 326 -2.95 -15.46 3.81
N ILE A 327 -3.91 -14.60 4.15
CA ILE A 327 -5.14 -14.96 4.85
C ILE A 327 -6.32 -14.45 4.04
N LEU A 328 -7.21 -15.37 3.65
CA LEU A 328 -8.41 -15.07 2.89
C LEU A 328 -9.59 -14.76 3.82
N ARG A 329 -10.64 -14.12 3.29
CA ARG A 329 -11.86 -13.76 4.03
C ARG A 329 -12.58 -14.96 4.64
N ASN A 330 -12.49 -16.16 4.04
CA ASN A 330 -13.02 -17.41 4.59
C ASN A 330 -12.19 -18.01 5.74
N GLY A 331 -11.06 -17.39 6.11
CA GLY A 331 -10.17 -17.88 7.16
C GLY A 331 -9.09 -18.86 6.68
N ASN A 332 -9.03 -19.18 5.39
CA ASN A 332 -7.94 -20.01 4.86
C ASN A 332 -6.60 -19.27 4.93
N ILE A 333 -5.58 -19.95 5.45
CA ILE A 333 -4.23 -19.43 5.67
C ILE A 333 -3.26 -20.15 4.74
N GLY A 334 -2.48 -19.37 4.01
CA GLY A 334 -1.43 -19.83 3.13
C GLY A 334 -0.06 -19.37 3.59
N ILE A 335 0.88 -20.29 3.79
CA ILE A 335 2.26 -20.00 4.21
C ILE A 335 3.23 -20.35 3.07
N GLY A 336 3.99 -19.35 2.62
CA GLY A 336 4.99 -19.44 1.57
C GLY A 336 4.45 -19.18 0.15
N GLY A 337 5.34 -18.83 -0.77
CA GLY A 337 4.99 -18.31 -2.10
C GLY A 337 4.22 -19.25 -3.04
N LYS A 338 4.11 -20.54 -2.71
CA LYS A 338 3.26 -21.49 -3.47
C LYS A 338 1.84 -21.65 -2.88
N ALA A 339 1.55 -21.06 -1.72
CA ALA A 339 0.26 -21.10 -1.05
C ALA A 339 -0.44 -19.73 -1.05
N VAL A 340 -0.34 -18.99 -2.17
CA VAL A 340 -0.94 -17.64 -2.30
C VAL A 340 -2.46 -17.63 -2.46
N SER A 341 -3.06 -18.81 -2.66
CA SER A 341 -4.52 -19.01 -2.82
C SER A 341 -4.93 -20.28 -2.05
N PRO A 342 -4.85 -20.27 -0.70
CA PRO A 342 -5.06 -21.46 0.12
C PRO A 342 -6.48 -22.04 -0.02
N GLN A 343 -6.59 -23.35 -0.23
CA GLN A 343 -7.84 -24.08 -0.38
C GLN A 343 -8.37 -24.62 0.94
N PHE A 344 -7.49 -24.90 1.90
CA PHE A 344 -7.84 -25.34 3.25
C PHE A 344 -7.47 -24.28 4.29
N ILE A 345 -7.90 -24.52 5.53
CA ILE A 345 -7.59 -23.64 6.67
C ILE A 345 -6.08 -23.37 6.77
N LEU A 346 -5.23 -24.37 6.45
CA LEU A 346 -3.79 -24.21 6.41
C LEU A 346 -3.19 -24.93 5.20
N ASP A 347 -2.74 -24.15 4.21
CA ASP A 347 -1.90 -24.62 3.11
C ASP A 347 -0.46 -24.14 3.30
N VAL A 348 0.50 -25.07 3.27
CA VAL A 348 1.93 -24.76 3.32
C VAL A 348 2.53 -25.00 1.95
N GLY A 349 3.01 -23.94 1.30
CA GLY A 349 3.57 -23.98 -0.06
C GLY A 349 4.93 -24.68 -0.17
N SER A 350 5.40 -25.32 0.89
CA SER A 350 6.69 -26.02 0.99
C SER A 350 6.61 -27.06 2.11
N ARG A 351 7.76 -27.56 2.58
CA ARG A 351 7.79 -28.53 3.67
C ARG A 351 7.57 -27.83 5.02
N MET A 352 6.59 -28.31 5.78
CA MET A 352 6.45 -27.98 7.19
C MET A 352 7.55 -28.70 8.00
N ARG A 353 8.07 -28.03 9.03
CA ARG A 353 8.99 -28.63 10.01
C ARG A 353 8.35 -28.56 11.40
N ILE A 354 8.19 -29.72 12.04
CA ILE A 354 7.76 -29.82 13.44
C ILE A 354 9.00 -30.12 14.30
N ARG A 355 9.22 -29.34 15.36
CA ARG A 355 10.32 -29.50 16.32
C ARG A 355 9.77 -29.37 17.74
N HIS A 356 10.43 -29.98 18.72
CA HIS A 356 10.28 -29.65 20.14
C HIS A 356 11.66 -29.49 20.78
N ASP A 357 11.65 -29.09 22.04
CA ASP A 357 12.80 -29.03 22.94
C ASP A 357 12.44 -29.83 24.20
N ASN A 358 12.99 -31.05 24.36
CA ASN A 358 12.76 -32.02 25.49
C ASN A 358 11.58 -33.04 25.44
N ALA A 359 11.06 -33.42 24.27
CA ALA A 359 9.98 -34.40 24.11
C ALA A 359 10.15 -35.19 22.80
N THR A 360 9.06 -35.54 22.10
CA THR A 360 9.07 -36.07 20.74
C THR A 360 8.23 -35.21 19.79
N SER A 361 8.67 -35.02 18.55
CA SER A 361 8.04 -34.07 17.61
C SER A 361 6.83 -34.71 16.95
N GLY A 362 5.68 -34.02 16.92
CA GLY A 362 4.51 -34.56 16.24
C GLY A 362 3.29 -33.64 16.24
N LEU A 363 2.20 -34.19 15.73
CA LEU A 363 0.89 -33.58 15.61
C LEU A 363 -0.10 -34.35 16.49
N TYR A 364 -0.78 -33.64 17.39
CA TYR A 364 -1.93 -34.19 18.11
C TYR A 364 -3.19 -34.10 17.24
N LEU A 365 -4.01 -35.14 17.34
CA LEU A 365 -5.28 -35.28 16.64
C LEU A 365 -6.39 -35.46 17.67
N ASP A 366 -7.34 -34.55 17.65
CA ASP A 366 -8.50 -34.61 18.52
C ASP A 366 -9.64 -35.38 17.87
N ASN A 367 -10.49 -36.00 18.68
CA ASN A 367 -11.76 -36.55 18.21
C ASN A 367 -12.81 -35.46 17.99
N SER A 368 -14.01 -35.86 17.57
CA SER A 368 -15.14 -34.95 17.33
C SER A 368 -15.66 -34.22 18.58
N GLN A 369 -15.16 -34.55 19.77
CA GLN A 369 -15.47 -33.88 21.04
C GLN A 369 -14.29 -33.02 21.54
N ASN A 370 -13.32 -32.71 20.67
CA ASN A 370 -12.10 -31.94 20.98
C ASN A 370 -11.27 -32.56 22.12
N LYS A 371 -11.25 -33.89 22.24
CA LYS A 371 -10.35 -34.59 23.14
C LYS A 371 -9.16 -35.16 22.36
N PRO A 372 -7.92 -34.99 22.83
CA PRO A 372 -6.75 -35.56 22.17
C PRO A 372 -6.76 -37.08 22.28
N GLU A 373 -7.06 -37.75 21.17
CA GLU A 373 -7.12 -39.22 21.09
C GLU A 373 -5.92 -39.80 20.34
N GLY A 374 -5.34 -39.02 19.42
CA GLY A 374 -4.28 -39.45 18.54
C GLY A 374 -3.05 -38.56 18.59
N PHE A 375 -1.89 -39.16 18.40
CA PHE A 375 -0.65 -38.45 18.16
C PHE A 375 0.11 -39.10 17.01
N MET A 376 0.59 -38.29 16.08
CA MET A 376 1.44 -38.69 14.96
C MET A 376 2.79 -38.02 15.12
N GLY A 377 3.85 -38.79 15.31
CA GLY A 377 5.15 -38.17 15.56
C GLY A 377 6.23 -39.14 15.98
N MET A 378 7.30 -38.57 16.52
CA MET A 378 8.42 -39.34 17.03
C MET A 378 7.98 -40.14 18.26
N LYS A 379 8.35 -41.42 18.28
CA LYS A 379 8.22 -42.32 19.44
C LYS A 379 9.47 -42.28 20.32
N THR A 380 10.61 -42.23 19.66
CA THR A 380 11.96 -42.00 20.20
C THR A 380 12.72 -41.19 19.15
N ASP A 381 13.99 -40.86 19.39
CA ASP A 381 14.82 -40.14 18.41
C ASP A 381 15.01 -40.89 17.09
N LYS A 382 14.76 -42.20 17.06
CA LYS A 382 14.99 -43.10 15.92
C LYS A 382 13.72 -43.78 15.40
N GLN A 383 12.56 -43.45 15.95
CA GLN A 383 11.30 -44.11 15.62
C GLN A 383 10.20 -43.07 15.38
N ILE A 384 9.47 -43.20 14.28
CA ILE A 384 8.28 -42.38 13.96
C ILE A 384 7.05 -43.28 13.88
N GLY A 385 5.90 -42.83 14.39
CA GLY A 385 4.70 -43.67 14.41
C GLY A 385 3.39 -42.96 14.73
N PHE A 386 2.39 -43.78 15.05
CA PHE A 386 1.04 -43.38 15.43
C PHE A 386 0.71 -43.91 16.82
N TYR A 387 0.23 -43.03 17.68
CA TYR A 387 -0.21 -43.29 19.05
C TYR A 387 -1.71 -43.02 19.14
N LEU A 388 -2.48 -44.01 19.60
CA LEU A 388 -3.95 -43.96 19.68
C LEU A 388 -4.44 -44.71 20.92
N ASN A 389 -5.40 -44.13 21.65
CA ASN A 389 -6.00 -44.70 22.86
C ASN A 389 -4.95 -45.20 23.86
N GLY A 390 -4.00 -44.34 24.25
CA GLY A 390 -3.02 -44.64 25.29
C GLY A 390 -1.81 -45.50 24.86
N ALA A 391 -1.71 -45.92 23.59
CA ALA A 391 -0.62 -46.79 23.14
C ALA A 391 -0.16 -46.50 21.69
N TRP A 392 1.12 -46.79 21.40
CA TRP A 392 1.63 -46.82 20.03
C TRP A 392 0.99 -47.97 19.26
N ARG A 393 0.51 -47.75 18.03
CA ARG A 393 -0.13 -48.78 17.20
C ARG A 393 0.73 -49.23 16.04
N PHE A 394 1.61 -48.36 15.57
CA PHE A 394 2.52 -48.60 14.47
C PHE A 394 3.69 -47.62 14.56
N TRP A 395 4.90 -48.08 14.25
CA TRP A 395 6.07 -47.21 14.06
C TRP A 395 7.07 -47.83 13.07
N ILE A 396 7.92 -46.97 12.51
CA ILE A 396 9.05 -47.34 11.65
C ILE A 396 10.33 -46.88 12.31
N ASP A 397 11.39 -47.71 12.27
CA ASP A 397 12.72 -47.37 12.76
C ASP A 397 13.64 -46.82 11.64
N GLU A 398 14.84 -46.35 12.01
CA GLU A 398 15.85 -45.82 11.07
C GLU A 398 16.34 -46.83 10.01
N ASN A 399 16.12 -48.13 10.22
CA ASN A 399 16.48 -49.21 9.29
C ASN A 399 15.33 -49.56 8.33
N GLY A 400 14.17 -48.89 8.45
CA GLY A 400 13.00 -49.14 7.63
C GLY A 400 12.12 -50.29 8.11
N ASN A 401 12.34 -50.83 9.32
CA ASN A 401 11.51 -51.91 9.85
C ASN A 401 10.19 -51.32 10.37
N ALA A 402 9.08 -51.70 9.73
CA ALA A 402 7.73 -51.37 10.19
C ALA A 402 7.30 -52.34 11.30
N SER A 403 7.05 -51.80 12.50
CA SER A 403 6.66 -52.56 13.69
C SER A 403 5.30 -52.13 14.22
N THR A 404 4.55 -53.09 14.73
CA THR A 404 3.39 -52.88 15.60
C THR A 404 3.77 -53.30 17.02
N PRO A 405 2.96 -52.98 18.06
CA PRO A 405 3.17 -53.54 19.41
C PRO A 405 3.35 -55.05 19.46
N LEU A 406 2.85 -55.76 18.44
CA LEU A 406 2.83 -57.22 18.36
C LEU A 406 3.81 -57.79 17.29
N GLY A 407 4.64 -56.97 16.62
CA GLY A 407 5.70 -57.44 15.70
C GLY A 407 5.81 -56.74 14.34
N VAL A 408 6.76 -57.19 13.50
CA VAL A 408 7.16 -56.61 12.21
C VAL A 408 6.19 -56.97 11.07
N LEU A 409 5.78 -55.99 10.25
CA LEU A 409 5.03 -56.22 9.00
C LEU A 409 6.03 -56.58 7.87
N GLN A 410 5.84 -57.74 7.26
CA GLN A 410 6.90 -58.63 6.76
C GLN A 410 7.62 -58.20 5.46
N VAL A 411 8.95 -58.04 5.54
CA VAL A 411 9.89 -58.23 4.42
C VAL A 411 10.99 -59.17 4.93
N PHE A 412 11.21 -60.30 4.27
CA PHE A 412 12.16 -61.31 4.73
C PHE A 412 13.43 -61.32 3.88
N SER A 413 14.60 -61.14 4.51
CA SER A 413 15.89 -61.37 3.87
C SER A 413 16.06 -62.86 3.53
N SER A 414 16.34 -63.20 2.27
CA SER A 414 16.37 -64.59 1.76
C SER A 414 17.71 -64.98 1.11
N ASP A 415 18.80 -64.31 1.47
CA ASP A 415 20.17 -64.54 0.94
C ASP A 415 20.69 -65.95 1.34
N LYS A 416 21.40 -66.63 0.43
CA LYS A 416 21.94 -67.98 0.66
C LYS A 416 22.88 -68.03 1.87
N ARG A 417 23.62 -66.96 2.14
CA ARG A 417 24.52 -66.84 3.31
C ARG A 417 23.76 -66.92 4.65
N LEU A 418 22.44 -66.75 4.61
CA LEU A 418 21.56 -66.81 5.78
C LEU A 418 20.90 -68.19 5.98
N LYS A 419 21.28 -69.25 5.23
CA LYS A 419 20.59 -70.57 5.21
C LYS A 419 21.54 -71.78 5.31
N ARG A 420 21.09 -72.91 5.88
CA ARG A 420 21.81 -74.20 5.96
C ARG A 420 20.87 -75.40 5.75
N ASP A 421 21.42 -76.60 5.53
CA ASP A 421 20.69 -77.88 5.35
C ASP A 421 19.58 -77.84 4.29
N ILE A 422 19.88 -77.18 3.17
CA ILE A 422 18.93 -76.88 2.10
C ILE A 422 18.63 -78.16 1.32
N THR A 423 17.46 -78.74 1.55
CA THR A 423 16.96 -79.92 0.83
C THR A 423 15.76 -79.55 -0.05
N PRO A 424 15.67 -80.08 -1.28
CA PRO A 424 14.50 -79.86 -2.14
C PRO A 424 13.24 -80.49 -1.53
N LEU A 425 12.10 -79.79 -1.65
CA LEU A 425 10.80 -80.34 -1.28
C LEU A 425 10.42 -81.45 -2.27
N LYS A 426 9.75 -82.50 -1.78
CA LYS A 426 9.31 -83.65 -2.58
C LYS A 426 7.86 -84.00 -2.24
N GLY A 427 7.12 -84.54 -3.21
CA GLY A 427 5.72 -84.97 -3.01
C GLY A 427 4.78 -83.81 -2.73
N SER A 428 5.15 -82.59 -3.16
CA SER A 428 4.34 -81.41 -2.92
C SER A 428 3.06 -81.45 -3.75
N ILE A 429 3.11 -82.06 -4.96
CA ILE A 429 1.94 -82.19 -5.83
C ILE A 429 0.84 -83.04 -5.18
N ASP A 430 1.20 -84.13 -4.50
CA ASP A 430 0.22 -85.03 -3.88
C ASP A 430 -0.49 -84.34 -2.72
N ALA A 431 0.23 -83.54 -1.93
CA ALA A 431 -0.35 -82.79 -0.81
C ALA A 431 -1.16 -81.57 -1.28
N ILE A 432 -0.68 -80.79 -2.25
CA ILE A 432 -1.39 -79.61 -2.80
C ILE A 432 -2.69 -80.02 -3.48
N THR A 433 -2.72 -81.15 -4.19
CA THR A 433 -3.92 -81.62 -4.90
C THR A 433 -5.05 -82.08 -3.98
N GLN A 434 -4.77 -82.34 -2.69
CA GLN A 434 -5.81 -82.60 -1.70
C GLN A 434 -6.46 -81.33 -1.15
N LEU A 435 -5.81 -80.17 -1.33
CA LEU A 435 -6.36 -78.89 -0.89
C LEU A 435 -7.36 -78.34 -1.91
N ARG A 436 -8.36 -77.63 -1.39
CA ARG A 436 -9.36 -76.96 -2.21
C ARG A 436 -9.34 -75.46 -1.96
N GLY A 437 -9.45 -74.71 -3.05
CA GLY A 437 -9.77 -73.30 -2.99
C GLY A 437 -11.27 -73.11 -2.79
N TYR A 438 -11.64 -72.23 -1.87
CA TYR A 438 -13.03 -71.93 -1.57
C TYR A 438 -13.33 -70.46 -1.79
N HIS A 439 -14.58 -70.22 -2.13
CA HIS A 439 -15.17 -68.90 -2.05
C HIS A 439 -16.07 -68.83 -0.81
N TYR A 440 -16.00 -67.73 -0.06
CA TYR A 440 -16.78 -67.55 1.16
C TYR A 440 -17.08 -66.08 1.43
N HIS A 441 -18.12 -65.80 2.21
CA HIS A 441 -18.39 -64.47 2.73
C HIS A 441 -18.06 -64.42 4.22
N TRP A 442 -17.63 -63.26 4.72
CA TRP A 442 -17.50 -63.08 6.16
C TRP A 442 -18.88 -63.03 6.81
N ILE A 443 -19.00 -63.74 7.94
CA ILE A 443 -20.24 -63.75 8.73
C ILE A 443 -20.41 -62.41 9.47
N ASP A 444 -19.31 -61.74 9.85
CA ASP A 444 -19.33 -60.37 10.41
C ASP A 444 -19.19 -59.33 9.28
N PRO A 445 -20.23 -58.56 8.98
CA PRO A 445 -20.23 -57.60 7.86
C PRO A 445 -19.22 -56.46 8.04
N LYS A 446 -18.73 -56.18 9.26
CA LYS A 446 -17.67 -55.17 9.50
C LYS A 446 -16.31 -55.59 8.94
N ARG A 447 -16.13 -56.88 8.67
CA ARG A 447 -14.90 -57.42 8.06
C ARG A 447 -14.92 -57.41 6.54
N GLY A 448 -16.03 -56.97 5.96
CA GLY A 448 -16.27 -56.93 4.53
C GLY A 448 -17.37 -57.90 4.15
N THR A 449 -18.25 -57.46 3.26
CA THR A 449 -19.41 -58.23 2.80
C THR A 449 -19.14 -58.99 1.50
N GLU A 450 -17.93 -58.89 0.96
CA GLU A 450 -17.55 -59.43 -0.34
C GLU A 450 -17.20 -60.91 -0.30
N LEU A 451 -17.41 -61.58 -1.43
CA LEU A 451 -16.98 -62.95 -1.65
C LEU A 451 -15.44 -62.99 -1.66
N GLN A 452 -14.87 -63.59 -0.63
CA GLN A 452 -13.45 -63.86 -0.50
C GLN A 452 -13.08 -65.17 -1.17
N THR A 453 -11.83 -65.29 -1.61
CA THR A 453 -11.24 -66.55 -2.08
C THR A 453 -10.08 -66.89 -1.16
N GLY A 454 -10.03 -68.13 -0.74
CA GLY A 454 -8.92 -68.60 0.08
C GLY A 454 -9.00 -70.08 0.31
N VAL A 455 -8.20 -70.53 1.24
CA VAL A 455 -8.22 -71.91 1.70
C VAL A 455 -8.80 -71.95 3.10
N ILE A 456 -9.46 -73.05 3.43
CA ILE A 456 -9.91 -73.31 4.78
C ILE A 456 -8.70 -73.80 5.57
N ALA A 457 -8.33 -73.05 6.60
CA ALA A 457 -7.11 -73.32 7.36
C ALA A 457 -7.09 -74.72 7.99
N GLN A 458 -8.26 -75.26 8.38
CA GLN A 458 -8.42 -76.62 8.90
C GLN A 458 -8.10 -77.72 7.87
N GLU A 459 -8.25 -77.42 6.57
CA GLU A 459 -7.93 -78.37 5.51
C GLU A 459 -6.45 -78.32 5.17
N VAL A 460 -5.89 -77.12 5.08
CA VAL A 460 -4.44 -76.92 4.86
C VAL A 460 -3.63 -77.64 5.92
N GLU A 461 -4.05 -77.57 7.18
CA GLU A 461 -3.34 -78.15 8.32
C GLU A 461 -3.15 -79.67 8.23
N LYS A 462 -4.04 -80.41 7.56
CA LYS A 462 -3.92 -81.87 7.45
C LYS A 462 -2.73 -82.30 6.60
N TYR A 463 -2.32 -81.46 5.66
CA TYR A 463 -1.32 -81.78 4.63
C TYR A 463 -0.07 -80.89 4.72
N PHE A 464 -0.25 -79.65 5.18
CA PHE A 464 0.81 -78.69 5.51
C PHE A 464 0.58 -78.14 6.92
N PRO A 465 0.66 -79.00 7.96
CA PRO A 465 0.49 -78.55 9.34
C PRO A 465 1.45 -77.40 9.71
N GLU A 466 2.63 -77.37 9.11
CA GLU A 466 3.66 -76.35 9.33
C GLU A 466 3.29 -74.95 8.79
N LEU A 467 2.27 -74.85 7.95
CA LEU A 467 1.84 -73.58 7.33
C LEU A 467 0.56 -73.01 7.93
N VAL A 468 -0.02 -73.67 8.93
CA VAL A 468 -1.24 -73.21 9.61
C VAL A 468 -0.93 -72.89 11.05
N GLN A 469 -1.40 -71.73 11.50
CA GLN A 469 -1.25 -71.28 12.87
C GLN A 469 -2.63 -70.94 13.42
N GLN A 470 -2.94 -71.38 14.64
CA GLN A 470 -4.21 -71.11 15.30
C GLN A 470 -4.03 -70.03 16.36
N ASN A 471 -4.91 -69.03 16.37
CA ASN A 471 -4.94 -68.04 17.44
C ASN A 471 -5.73 -68.55 18.66
N GLU A 472 -5.63 -67.82 19.77
CA GLU A 472 -6.20 -68.23 21.06
C GLU A 472 -7.73 -68.34 21.08
N ASN A 473 -8.43 -67.59 20.21
CA ASN A 473 -9.89 -67.65 20.07
C ASN A 473 -10.36 -68.82 19.17
N GLY A 474 -9.46 -69.76 18.86
CA GLY A 474 -9.76 -70.94 18.07
C GLY A 474 -9.78 -70.72 16.56
N PHE A 475 -9.55 -69.50 16.07
CA PHE A 475 -9.52 -69.19 14.64
C PHE A 475 -8.16 -69.51 14.05
N LYS A 476 -8.15 -70.22 12.93
CA LYS A 476 -6.94 -70.63 12.23
C LYS A 476 -6.59 -69.64 11.13
N THR A 477 -5.29 -69.42 10.95
CA THR A 477 -4.67 -68.53 9.97
C THR A 477 -3.66 -69.32 9.16
N VAL A 478 -3.50 -68.94 7.89
CA VAL A 478 -2.62 -69.67 6.98
C VAL A 478 -1.47 -68.77 6.58
N ASN A 479 -0.25 -69.31 6.63
CA ASN A 479 0.91 -68.71 6.01
C ASN A 479 0.88 -68.97 4.50
N TYR A 480 0.10 -68.16 3.80
CA TYR A 480 -0.04 -68.23 2.35
C TYR A 480 1.30 -68.13 1.62
N VAL A 481 2.27 -67.39 2.17
CA VAL A 481 3.60 -67.25 1.58
C VAL A 481 4.38 -68.57 1.62
N GLY A 482 4.23 -69.35 2.68
CA GLY A 482 4.86 -70.65 2.82
C GLY A 482 4.31 -71.72 1.87
N LEU A 483 3.08 -71.55 1.34
CA LEU A 483 2.54 -72.45 0.32
C LEU A 483 3.25 -72.29 -1.03
N ILE A 484 3.88 -71.14 -1.28
CA ILE A 484 4.47 -70.81 -2.58
C ILE A 484 5.61 -71.76 -2.97
N PRO A 485 6.59 -72.07 -2.10
CA PRO A 485 7.60 -73.10 -2.39
C PRO A 485 7.00 -74.47 -2.76
N HIS A 486 5.95 -74.91 -2.08
CA HIS A 486 5.28 -76.19 -2.39
C HIS A 486 4.55 -76.15 -3.73
N LEU A 487 3.91 -75.03 -4.06
CA LEU A 487 3.30 -74.83 -5.37
C LEU A 487 4.34 -74.85 -6.50
N ILE A 488 5.50 -74.22 -6.28
CA ILE A 488 6.62 -74.23 -7.25
C ILE A 488 7.09 -75.67 -7.54
N GLU A 489 7.32 -76.47 -6.50
CA GLU A 489 7.74 -77.85 -6.68
C GLU A 489 6.62 -78.72 -7.27
N SER A 490 5.36 -78.50 -6.88
CA SER A 490 4.22 -79.22 -7.45
C SER A 490 4.10 -79.03 -8.97
N VAL A 491 4.32 -77.79 -9.46
CA VAL A 491 4.32 -77.50 -10.90
C VAL A 491 5.50 -78.17 -11.62
N ARG A 492 6.67 -78.23 -10.96
CA ARG A 492 7.84 -78.92 -11.51
C ARG A 492 7.59 -80.43 -11.60
N GLU A 493 7.02 -81.02 -10.56
CA GLU A 493 6.63 -82.44 -10.50
C GLU A 493 5.59 -82.76 -11.59
N LEU A 494 4.54 -81.92 -11.72
CA LEU A 494 3.52 -82.09 -12.76
C LEU A 494 4.12 -82.09 -14.17
N LYS A 495 5.04 -81.17 -14.45
CA LYS A 495 5.72 -81.08 -15.75
C LYS A 495 6.48 -82.36 -16.08
N ASN A 496 7.18 -82.92 -15.09
CA ASN A 496 7.93 -84.16 -15.25
C ASN A 496 6.99 -85.35 -15.53
N GLN A 497 5.89 -85.47 -14.79
CA GLN A 497 4.87 -86.50 -15.02
C GLN A 497 4.25 -86.40 -16.43
N THR A 498 3.97 -85.18 -16.92
CA THR A 498 3.47 -85.02 -18.29
C THR A 498 4.49 -85.43 -19.36
N ALA A 499 5.79 -85.25 -19.11
CA ALA A 499 6.83 -85.70 -20.03
C ALA A 499 6.90 -87.23 -20.08
N GLU A 500 6.82 -87.87 -18.91
CA GLU A 500 6.80 -89.33 -18.78
C GLU A 500 5.56 -89.95 -19.44
N ILE A 501 4.38 -89.35 -19.28
CA ILE A 501 3.14 -89.78 -19.95
C ILE A 501 3.25 -89.65 -21.48
N ALA A 502 3.95 -88.63 -21.99
CA ALA A 502 4.15 -88.48 -23.44
C ALA A 502 5.04 -89.61 -23.99
N GLU A 503 6.03 -90.05 -23.22
CA GLU A 503 6.94 -91.13 -23.56
C GLU A 503 6.22 -92.50 -23.49
N LEU A 504 5.43 -92.75 -22.45
CA LEU A 504 4.61 -93.96 -22.34
C LEU A 504 3.53 -94.07 -23.43
N LYS A 505 2.93 -92.94 -23.85
CA LYS A 505 1.99 -92.94 -25.00
C LYS A 505 2.67 -93.33 -26.30
N LYS A 506 3.95 -92.98 -26.47
CA LYS A 506 4.76 -93.37 -27.62
C LYS A 506 4.97 -94.89 -27.62
N GLU A 507 5.39 -95.45 -26.48
CA GLU A 507 5.59 -96.90 -26.33
C GLU A 507 4.29 -97.71 -26.48
N ILE A 508 3.16 -97.22 -25.95
CA ILE A 508 1.86 -97.90 -26.11
C ILE A 508 1.39 -97.90 -27.57
N ASN A 509 1.65 -96.83 -28.32
CA ASN A 509 1.34 -96.80 -29.76
C ASN A 509 2.21 -97.81 -30.53
N GLU A 510 3.49 -97.94 -30.17
CA GLU A 510 4.41 -98.95 -30.72
C GLU A 510 3.95 -100.39 -30.36
N LEU A 511 3.49 -100.61 -29.14
CA LEU A 511 2.96 -101.91 -28.69
C LEU A 511 1.59 -102.28 -29.30
N LYS A 512 0.69 -101.31 -29.53
CA LYS A 512 -0.59 -101.56 -30.23
C LYS A 512 -0.38 -101.96 -31.69
N MET A 513 0.63 -101.37 -32.35
CA MET A 513 1.08 -101.79 -33.67
C MET A 513 1.58 -103.24 -33.67
N LEU A 514 2.29 -103.67 -32.61
CA LEU A 514 2.79 -105.04 -32.42
C LEU A 514 1.70 -106.06 -32.00
N ALA A 515 0.71 -105.67 -31.20
CA ALA A 515 -0.38 -106.55 -30.75
C ALA A 515 -1.45 -106.80 -31.82
N GLY A 516 -1.69 -105.83 -32.72
CA GLY A 516 -2.51 -106.05 -33.93
C GLY A 516 -1.94 -107.15 -34.83
N VAL A 517 -0.61 -107.29 -34.84
CA VAL A 517 0.12 -108.38 -35.52
C VAL A 517 -0.03 -109.71 -34.77
N ASN A 518 -0.06 -109.70 -33.43
CA ASN A 518 -0.10 -110.91 -32.59
C ASN A 518 -1.52 -111.52 -32.43
N LYS A 519 -2.59 -110.75 -32.65
CA LYS A 519 -3.99 -111.25 -32.63
C LYS A 519 -4.26 -112.25 -33.76
N ASN A 520 -3.56 -112.13 -34.88
CA ASN A 520 -3.62 -113.11 -35.96
C ASN A 520 -2.85 -114.40 -35.64
N ALA A 521 -1.86 -114.35 -34.72
CA ALA A 521 -0.97 -115.47 -34.42
C ALA A 521 -1.50 -116.44 -33.33
N MET A 522 -2.33 -115.99 -32.39
CA MET A 522 -2.87 -116.85 -31.30
C MET A 522 -4.04 -117.76 -31.68
N LEU A 523 -4.60 -117.66 -32.88
CA LEU A 523 -5.77 -118.46 -33.27
C LEU A 523 -5.50 -119.94 -33.55
N GLN A 524 -4.25 -120.43 -33.51
CA GLN A 524 -3.96 -121.78 -34.05
C GLN A 524 -3.21 -122.78 -33.15
N ASN A 525 -2.66 -122.39 -31.99
CA ASN A 525 -1.77 -123.29 -31.22
C ASN A 525 -2.43 -124.16 -30.12
N THR A 526 -3.76 -124.21 -30.00
CA THR A 526 -4.46 -124.90 -28.89
C THR A 526 -4.86 -126.37 -29.12
N THR A 527 -4.35 -127.05 -30.15
CA THR A 527 -4.80 -128.43 -30.44
C THR A 527 -3.65 -129.37 -30.80
N LYS A 528 -2.77 -129.67 -29.84
CA LYS A 528 -1.95 -130.89 -29.90
C LYS A 528 -1.68 -131.46 -28.50
N THR A 529 -2.55 -132.38 -28.06
CA THR A 529 -2.18 -133.50 -27.18
C THR A 529 -2.91 -134.75 -27.64
N LYS A 530 -2.23 -135.53 -28.49
CA LYS A 530 -1.95 -136.95 -28.30
C LYS A 530 -0.73 -137.31 -29.13
#